data_AF-T0V6F3-F1
#
_entry.id   AF-T0V6F3-F1
#
_cell.length_a   1.000
_cell.length_b   1.000
_cell.length_c   1.000
_cell.angle_alpha   90.00
_cell.angle_beta   90.00
_cell.angle_gamma   90.00
#
_symmetry.space_group_name_H-M   'P 1'
#
loop_
_entity.id
_entity.type
_entity.pdbx_description
1 polymer ?
#
loop_
_entity_poly.entity_id
_entity_poly.type
_entity_poly.pdbx_seq_one_letter_code
_entity_poly.pdbx_strand_id
1 'polypeptide(L)'
;MSGQDIKNFTKSLFKINDNNFEKQFIPSTNGNWTGEPGNSKWTPDPNYVPQNKLTNPEQKTIKEIFQPYGIDGITFKNGEPDFTPLAKESFKIKNFSENRDKNFKQADLQLAIKMGVSPEEAKAYRKENNLTYHERSDMKTLDLVPIDAHGAIPHKGGIAKCKELNEKKGN
;
A
#
# COMPACT_ATOMS: atom_id res chain seq x y z
N MET A 1 29.22 -22.50 36.38
CA MET A 1 28.85 -21.13 35.96
C MET A 1 28.24 -20.42 37.15
N SER A 2 28.71 -19.21 37.45
CA SER A 2 28.15 -18.41 38.55
C SER A 2 26.73 -17.94 38.22
N GLY A 3 25.93 -17.60 39.24
CA GLY A 3 24.57 -17.05 39.02
C GLY A 3 24.55 -15.75 38.19
N GLN A 4 25.69 -15.06 38.11
CA GLN A 4 25.88 -13.88 37.26
C GLN A 4 26.09 -14.27 35.79
N ASP A 5 26.78 -15.38 35.53
CA ASP A 5 27.00 -15.90 34.16
C ASP A 5 25.70 -16.40 33.54
N ILE A 6 24.82 -17.02 34.34
CA ILE A 6 23.49 -17.45 33.90
C ILE A 6 22.61 -16.23 33.59
N LYS A 7 22.62 -15.20 34.44
CA LYS A 7 21.88 -13.94 34.17
C LYS A 7 22.36 -13.25 32.91
N ASN A 8 23.68 -13.22 32.67
CA ASN A 8 24.25 -12.61 31.48
C ASN A 8 23.95 -13.42 30.21
N PHE A 9 23.96 -14.75 30.30
CA PHE A 9 23.56 -15.65 29.22
C PHE A 9 22.07 -15.50 28.88
N THR A 10 21.18 -15.47 29.88
CA THR A 10 19.75 -15.23 29.65
C THR A 10 19.49 -13.85 29.08
N LYS A 11 20.19 -12.81 29.57
CA LYS A 11 20.06 -11.44 29.06
C LYS A 11 20.59 -11.31 27.62
N SER A 12 21.57 -12.13 27.24
CA SER A 12 22.05 -12.28 25.85
C SER A 12 21.00 -12.95 24.97
N LEU A 13 20.43 -14.08 25.40
CA LEU A 13 19.34 -14.79 24.69
C LEU A 13 18.10 -13.90 24.48
N PHE A 14 17.70 -13.09 25.46
CA PHE A 14 16.58 -12.15 25.31
C PHE A 14 16.93 -10.86 24.54
N LYS A 15 18.23 -10.56 24.34
CA LYS A 15 18.68 -9.47 23.46
C LYS A 15 18.80 -9.89 21.99
N ILE A 16 18.72 -11.18 21.68
CA ILE A 16 18.71 -11.72 20.31
C ILE A 16 17.30 -11.73 19.70
N ASN A 17 16.30 -11.12 20.34
CA ASN A 17 15.15 -10.61 19.60
C ASN A 17 15.54 -9.27 18.97
N ASP A 18 16.39 -9.34 17.93
CA ASP A 18 16.45 -8.37 16.84
C ASP A 18 15.10 -8.37 16.12
N ASN A 19 14.05 -7.94 16.82
CA ASN A 19 12.89 -7.37 16.16
C ASN A 19 13.25 -5.95 15.76
N ASN A 20 14.20 -5.83 14.82
CA ASN A 20 14.08 -4.86 13.74
C ASN A 20 12.86 -5.26 12.88
N PHE A 21 11.68 -5.37 13.50
CA PHE A 21 10.43 -5.24 12.81
C PHE A 21 10.40 -3.76 12.42
N GLU A 22 11.03 -3.44 11.29
CA GLU A 22 10.84 -2.15 10.61
C GLU A 22 9.36 -1.83 10.74
N LYS A 23 9.02 -0.70 11.38
CA LYS A 23 7.64 -0.35 11.71
C LYS A 23 6.79 -0.39 10.44
N GLN A 24 6.10 -1.52 10.24
CA GLN A 24 5.29 -1.76 9.06
C GLN A 24 4.10 -0.80 9.16
N PHE A 25 3.86 -0.04 8.10
CA PHE A 25 2.75 0.91 8.08
C PHE A 25 1.51 0.16 7.61
N ILE A 26 0.99 -0.67 8.51
CA ILE A 26 -0.19 -1.50 8.32
C ILE A 26 -1.31 -1.07 9.28
N PRO A 27 -2.58 -1.39 8.99
CA PRO A 27 -3.68 -1.12 9.90
C PRO A 27 -3.50 -1.80 11.26
N SER A 28 -3.78 -1.07 12.34
CA SER A 28 -3.71 -1.56 13.72
C SER A 28 -4.95 -1.27 14.56
N THR A 29 -5.90 -0.50 14.04
CA THR A 29 -7.16 -0.11 14.69
C THR A 29 -8.30 -0.08 13.68
N ASN A 30 -9.54 -0.08 14.17
CA ASN A 30 -10.76 0.01 13.34
C ASN A 30 -10.93 -1.14 12.35
N GLY A 31 -10.66 -2.37 12.80
CA GLY A 31 -10.79 -3.58 12.00
C GLY A 31 -10.09 -4.76 12.64
N ASN A 32 -10.06 -5.88 11.92
CA ASN A 32 -9.47 -7.12 12.38
C ASN A 32 -8.62 -7.78 11.28
N TRP A 33 -7.51 -8.39 11.68
CA TRP A 33 -6.76 -9.30 10.83
C TRP A 33 -7.34 -10.71 10.94
N THR A 34 -7.46 -11.42 9.81
CA THR A 34 -7.88 -12.82 9.82
C THR A 34 -6.78 -13.77 10.31
N GLY A 35 -5.54 -13.29 10.37
CA GLY A 35 -4.37 -14.04 10.82
C GLY A 35 -3.24 -13.10 11.24
N GLU A 36 -2.00 -13.42 10.84
CA GLU A 36 -0.83 -12.60 11.15
C GLU A 36 -0.96 -11.18 10.53
N PRO A 37 -0.82 -10.10 11.33
CA PRO A 37 -0.85 -8.73 10.82
C PRO A 37 0.16 -8.49 9.70
N GLY A 38 -0.28 -7.91 8.59
CA GLY A 38 0.56 -7.67 7.40
C GLY A 38 0.81 -8.90 6.51
N ASN A 39 0.36 -10.08 6.91
CA ASN A 39 0.51 -11.35 6.19
C ASN A 39 -0.83 -12.12 6.07
N SER A 40 -1.95 -11.43 6.25
CA SER A 40 -3.30 -11.99 6.18
C SER A 40 -4.30 -10.96 5.67
N LYS A 41 -5.59 -11.25 5.68
CA LYS A 41 -6.63 -10.31 5.26
C LYS A 41 -6.95 -9.34 6.38
N TRP A 42 -6.95 -8.05 6.07
CA TRP A 42 -7.48 -6.99 6.91
C TRP A 42 -8.95 -6.72 6.56
N THR A 43 -9.83 -6.89 7.53
CA THR A 43 -11.26 -6.57 7.44
C THR A 43 -11.54 -5.33 8.31
N PRO A 44 -11.62 -4.13 7.73
CA PRO A 44 -11.94 -2.91 8.47
C PRO A 44 -13.36 -2.95 9.05
N ASP A 45 -13.59 -2.21 10.14
CA ASP A 45 -14.94 -2.02 10.71
C ASP A 45 -15.83 -1.35 9.64
N PRO A 46 -16.95 -1.98 9.22
CA PRO A 46 -17.81 -1.45 8.18
C PRO A 46 -18.38 -0.06 8.49
N ASN A 47 -18.52 0.31 9.77
CA ASN A 47 -19.06 1.60 10.20
C ASN A 47 -17.98 2.67 10.41
N TYR A 48 -16.70 2.29 10.36
CA TYR A 48 -15.61 3.25 10.47
C TYR A 48 -15.60 4.18 9.26
N VAL A 49 -15.34 5.47 9.51
CA VAL A 49 -15.19 6.51 8.47
C VAL A 49 -13.70 6.85 8.32
N PRO A 50 -13.05 6.49 7.20
CA PRO A 50 -11.68 6.89 6.93
C PRO A 50 -11.54 8.42 6.92
N GLN A 51 -10.57 8.92 7.68
CA GLN A 51 -10.42 10.36 7.96
C GLN A 51 -9.75 11.16 6.83
N ASN A 52 -9.20 10.49 5.81
CA ASN A 52 -8.51 11.16 4.72
C ASN A 52 -9.51 11.85 3.77
N LYS A 53 -9.75 13.15 3.98
CA LYS A 53 -10.68 13.96 3.19
C LYS A 53 -10.30 14.08 1.71
N LEU A 54 -9.04 13.85 1.33
CA LEU A 54 -8.63 13.89 -0.08
C LEU A 54 -9.12 12.68 -0.87
N THR A 55 -9.22 11.53 -0.21
CA THR A 55 -9.66 10.27 -0.82
C THR A 55 -11.08 9.88 -0.43
N ASN A 56 -11.61 10.48 0.64
CA ASN A 56 -12.97 10.30 1.13
C ASN A 56 -13.64 11.66 1.48
N PRO A 57 -13.85 12.55 0.50
CA PRO A 57 -14.41 13.88 0.75
C PRO A 57 -15.86 13.84 1.26
N GLU A 58 -16.61 12.80 0.85
CA GLU A 58 -18.01 12.58 1.23
C GLU A 58 -18.18 11.91 2.60
N GLN A 59 -17.07 11.61 3.30
CA GLN A 59 -17.08 10.97 4.63
C GLN A 59 -17.85 9.63 4.65
N LYS A 60 -17.71 8.85 3.58
CA LYS A 60 -18.29 7.51 3.48
C LYS A 60 -17.69 6.58 4.53
N THR A 61 -18.55 5.70 5.03
CA THR A 61 -18.14 4.54 5.82
C THR A 61 -17.37 3.53 4.96
N ILE A 62 -16.59 2.67 5.59
CA ILE A 62 -15.92 1.53 4.91
C ILE A 62 -16.91 0.70 4.10
N LYS A 63 -18.10 0.43 4.64
CA LYS A 63 -19.14 -0.32 3.95
C LYS A 63 -19.54 0.35 2.63
N GLU A 64 -19.78 1.65 2.64
CA GLU A 64 -20.17 2.41 1.45
C GLU A 64 -19.03 2.49 0.42
N ILE A 65 -17.77 2.56 0.87
CA ILE A 65 -16.60 2.55 -0.01
C ILE A 65 -16.42 1.17 -0.65
N PHE A 66 -16.58 0.08 0.10
CA PHE A 66 -16.23 -1.27 -0.37
C PHE A 66 -17.35 -1.98 -1.13
N GLN A 67 -18.63 -1.67 -0.82
CA GLN A 67 -19.78 -2.31 -1.45
C GLN A 67 -19.77 -2.24 -2.99
N PRO A 68 -19.48 -1.10 -3.65
CA PRO A 68 -19.46 -1.02 -5.10
C PRO A 68 -18.44 -1.94 -5.77
N TYR A 69 -17.40 -2.33 -5.03
CA TYR A 69 -16.32 -3.19 -5.51
C TYR A 69 -16.48 -4.66 -5.09
N GLY A 70 -17.54 -4.98 -4.33
CA GLY A 70 -17.81 -6.36 -3.90
C GLY A 70 -16.75 -6.93 -2.96
N ILE A 71 -16.04 -6.08 -2.23
CA ILE A 71 -15.05 -6.49 -1.23
C ILE A 71 -15.53 -6.17 0.19
N ASP A 72 -14.88 -6.78 1.17
CA ASP A 72 -15.10 -6.61 2.61
C ASP A 72 -13.76 -6.40 3.36
N GLY A 73 -12.63 -6.50 2.64
CA GLY A 73 -11.30 -6.40 3.20
C GLY A 73 -10.21 -6.50 2.13
N ILE A 74 -8.97 -6.26 2.54
CA ILE A 74 -7.80 -6.30 1.66
C ILE A 74 -6.79 -7.32 2.21
N THR A 75 -6.28 -8.18 1.34
CA THR A 75 -5.22 -9.13 1.70
C THR A 75 -3.89 -8.40 1.75
N PHE A 76 -3.05 -8.69 2.75
CA PHE A 76 -1.69 -8.19 2.81
C PHE A 76 -0.69 -9.33 2.70
N LYS A 77 0.48 -9.01 2.15
CA LYS A 77 1.65 -9.87 2.12
C LYS A 77 2.89 -9.04 2.42
N ASN A 78 3.68 -9.45 3.40
CA ASN A 78 4.89 -8.75 3.85
C ASN A 78 4.64 -7.26 4.16
N GLY A 79 3.48 -6.93 4.73
CA GLY A 79 3.09 -5.57 5.09
C GLY A 79 2.60 -4.70 3.92
N GLU A 80 2.50 -5.24 2.71
CA GLU A 80 1.95 -4.55 1.54
C GLU A 80 0.52 -5.02 1.23
N PRO A 81 -0.44 -4.10 1.03
CA PRO A 81 -1.78 -4.47 0.58
C PRO A 81 -1.78 -4.96 -0.86
N ASP A 82 -2.52 -6.03 -1.12
CA ASP A 82 -2.82 -6.50 -2.45
C ASP A 82 -4.11 -5.84 -2.97
N PHE A 83 -3.93 -4.80 -3.77
CA PHE A 83 -5.04 -4.12 -4.45
C PHE A 83 -5.39 -4.73 -5.81
N THR A 84 -4.78 -5.86 -6.21
CA THR A 84 -5.10 -6.54 -7.49
C THR A 84 -6.60 -6.76 -7.70
N PRO A 85 -7.41 -7.18 -6.69
CA PRO A 85 -8.85 -7.34 -6.87
C PRO A 85 -9.61 -6.05 -7.20
N LEU A 86 -9.04 -4.88 -6.91
CA LEU A 86 -9.60 -3.56 -7.19
C LEU A 86 -9.02 -2.93 -8.46
N ALA A 87 -7.96 -3.50 -9.03
CA ALA A 87 -7.26 -2.93 -10.16
C ALA A 87 -8.12 -3.01 -11.42
N LYS A 88 -8.40 -1.87 -12.04
CA LYS A 88 -8.97 -1.81 -13.40
C LYS A 88 -7.93 -2.24 -14.43
N GLU A 89 -6.67 -1.88 -14.21
CA GLU A 89 -5.52 -2.20 -15.05
C GLU A 89 -4.26 -2.27 -14.20
N SER A 90 -3.25 -3.00 -14.67
CA SER A 90 -1.90 -3.03 -14.07
C SER A 90 -0.84 -2.81 -15.14
N PHE A 91 0.08 -1.89 -14.87
CA PHE A 91 1.12 -1.48 -15.81
C PHE A 91 2.51 -1.73 -15.24
N LYS A 92 3.46 -2.11 -16.09
CA LYS A 92 4.87 -2.21 -15.72
C LYS A 92 5.63 -1.02 -16.29
N ILE A 93 6.20 -0.18 -15.43
CA ILE A 93 7.01 0.97 -15.86
C ILE A 93 8.49 0.60 -15.89
N LYS A 94 9.26 1.27 -16.76
CA LYS A 94 10.69 0.98 -16.94
C LYS A 94 11.56 1.70 -15.92
N ASN A 95 11.25 2.98 -15.69
CA ASN A 95 12.09 3.88 -14.91
C ASN A 95 11.34 4.33 -13.66
N PHE A 96 11.21 3.44 -12.69
CA PHE A 96 10.62 3.79 -11.40
C PHE A 96 11.53 4.76 -10.63
N SER A 97 10.93 5.75 -9.96
CA SER A 97 11.64 6.76 -9.19
C SER A 97 10.88 7.16 -7.93
N GLU A 98 11.51 7.93 -7.06
CA GLU A 98 10.80 8.53 -5.92
C GLU A 98 9.82 9.64 -6.32
N ASN A 99 9.90 10.10 -7.58
CA ASN A 99 9.01 11.12 -8.10
C ASN A 99 7.73 10.45 -8.65
N ARG A 100 6.65 10.56 -7.86
CA ARG A 100 5.33 10.03 -8.21
C ARG A 100 4.86 10.46 -9.59
N ASP A 101 5.02 11.73 -9.95
CA ASP A 101 4.55 12.26 -11.23
C ASP A 101 5.29 11.61 -12.41
N LYS A 102 6.59 11.29 -12.27
CA LYS A 102 7.34 10.57 -13.31
C LYS A 102 6.85 9.13 -13.47
N ASN A 103 6.49 8.47 -12.37
CA ASN A 103 5.95 7.11 -12.42
C ASN A 103 4.54 7.13 -13.05
N PHE A 104 3.70 8.07 -12.63
CA PHE A 104 2.33 8.23 -13.13
C PHE A 104 2.31 8.56 -14.63
N LYS A 105 3.21 9.44 -15.12
CA LYS A 105 3.32 9.73 -16.55
C LYS A 105 3.60 8.48 -17.40
N GLN A 106 4.43 7.56 -16.90
CA GLN A 106 4.72 6.30 -17.60
C GLN A 106 3.50 5.37 -17.63
N ALA A 107 2.68 5.35 -16.58
CA ALA A 107 1.46 4.56 -16.53
C ALA A 107 0.32 5.20 -17.34
N ASP A 108 0.17 6.53 -17.30
CA ASP A 108 -0.78 7.29 -18.12
C ASP A 108 -0.48 7.07 -19.61
N LEU A 109 0.79 6.99 -20.02
CA LEU A 109 1.18 6.63 -21.40
C LEU A 109 0.73 5.21 -21.79
N GLN A 110 0.85 4.22 -20.90
CA GLN A 110 0.40 2.85 -21.19
C GLN A 110 -1.12 2.76 -21.26
N LEU A 111 -1.81 3.47 -20.37
CA LEU A 111 -3.26 3.60 -20.40
C LEU A 111 -3.73 4.25 -21.71
N ALA A 112 -3.05 5.32 -22.15
CA ALA A 112 -3.31 6.00 -23.41
C ALA A 112 -3.19 5.08 -24.63
N ILE A 113 -2.11 4.28 -24.69
CA ILE A 113 -1.91 3.27 -25.74
C ILE A 113 -3.06 2.25 -25.74
N LYS A 114 -3.47 1.78 -24.57
CA LYS A 114 -4.57 0.80 -24.43
C LYS A 114 -5.92 1.37 -24.87
N MET A 115 -6.17 2.64 -24.56
CA MET A 115 -7.42 3.34 -24.89
C MET A 115 -7.44 3.91 -26.32
N GLY A 116 -6.28 4.04 -26.98
CA GLY A 116 -6.17 4.69 -28.28
C GLY A 116 -6.34 6.21 -28.22
N VAL A 117 -5.92 6.84 -27.13
CA VAL A 117 -6.05 8.28 -26.86
C VAL A 117 -4.70 8.93 -26.55
N SER A 118 -4.66 10.25 -26.34
CA SER A 118 -3.46 10.94 -25.87
C SER A 118 -3.15 10.66 -24.39
N PRO A 119 -1.89 10.80 -23.94
CA PRO A 119 -1.54 10.72 -22.51
C PRO A 119 -2.32 11.71 -21.63
N GLU A 120 -2.64 12.89 -22.15
CA GLU A 120 -3.44 13.91 -21.48
C GLU A 120 -4.88 13.45 -21.26
N GLU A 121 -5.50 12.84 -22.27
CA GLU A 121 -6.84 12.25 -22.18
C GLU A 121 -6.87 11.05 -21.23
N ALA A 122 -5.85 10.18 -21.27
CA ALA A 122 -5.75 9.06 -20.33
C ALA A 122 -5.62 9.54 -18.87
N LYS A 123 -4.83 10.59 -18.65
CA LYS A 123 -4.71 11.25 -17.35
C LYS A 123 -6.01 11.90 -16.91
N ALA A 124 -6.75 12.54 -17.83
CA ALA A 124 -8.05 13.12 -17.57
C ALA A 124 -9.06 12.04 -17.18
N TYR A 125 -9.17 10.98 -17.98
CA TYR A 125 -9.99 9.81 -17.70
C TYR A 125 -9.72 9.24 -16.30
N ARG A 126 -8.44 9.05 -15.93
CA ARG A 126 -8.07 8.55 -14.60
C ARG A 126 -8.59 9.46 -13.49
N LYS A 127 -8.48 10.78 -13.63
CA LYS A 127 -8.96 11.74 -12.63
C LYS A 127 -10.49 11.79 -12.57
N GLU A 128 -11.15 11.89 -13.72
CA GLU A 128 -12.60 11.97 -13.85
C GLU A 128 -13.30 10.72 -13.30
N ASN A 129 -12.64 9.57 -13.38
CA ASN A 129 -13.14 8.31 -12.86
C ASN A 129 -12.70 8.02 -11.41
N ASN A 130 -12.14 9.02 -10.71
CA ASN A 130 -11.66 8.88 -9.32
C ASN A 130 -10.66 7.72 -9.14
N LEU A 131 -9.72 7.58 -10.07
CA LEU A 131 -8.70 6.53 -10.06
C LEU A 131 -7.32 7.09 -9.70
N THR A 132 -6.50 6.25 -9.09
CA THR A 132 -5.10 6.51 -8.78
C THR A 132 -4.24 5.33 -9.17
N TYR A 133 -2.92 5.52 -9.29
CA TYR A 133 -1.99 4.41 -9.39
C TYR A 133 -1.45 4.04 -8.00
N HIS A 134 -1.65 2.79 -7.60
CA HIS A 134 -0.89 2.20 -6.51
C HIS A 134 0.44 1.69 -7.03
N GLU A 135 1.52 2.33 -6.60
CA GLU A 135 2.90 1.93 -6.89
C GLU A 135 3.28 0.75 -5.97
N ARG A 136 3.52 -0.45 -6.52
CA ARG A 136 3.89 -1.64 -5.74
C ARG A 136 5.34 -1.59 -5.25
N SER A 137 5.65 -2.36 -4.21
CA SER A 137 6.98 -2.48 -3.59
C SER A 137 8.03 -3.11 -4.50
N ASP A 138 7.63 -3.79 -5.57
CA ASP A 138 8.52 -4.29 -6.62
C ASP A 138 9.19 -3.17 -7.44
N MET A 139 8.76 -1.91 -7.24
CA MET A 139 9.21 -0.71 -7.93
C MET A 139 9.14 -0.85 -9.46
N LYS A 140 8.14 -1.56 -9.96
CA LYS A 140 7.93 -1.77 -11.39
C LYS A 140 6.45 -1.73 -11.75
N THR A 141 5.60 -2.25 -10.88
CA THR A 141 4.17 -2.43 -11.15
C THR A 141 3.35 -1.30 -10.54
N LEU A 142 2.45 -0.71 -11.34
CA LEU A 142 1.47 0.28 -10.94
C LEU A 142 0.06 -0.25 -11.22
N ASP A 143 -0.79 -0.33 -10.20
CA ASP A 143 -2.20 -0.73 -10.35
C ASP A 143 -3.10 0.50 -10.43
N LEU A 144 -3.92 0.60 -11.47
CA LEU A 144 -4.96 1.61 -11.60
C LEU A 144 -6.16 1.22 -10.76
N VAL A 145 -6.33 1.84 -9.59
CA VAL A 145 -7.31 1.46 -8.57
C VAL A 145 -8.21 2.65 -8.19
N PRO A 146 -9.41 2.41 -7.66
CA PRO A 146 -10.26 3.45 -7.09
C PRO A 146 -9.59 4.16 -5.92
N ILE A 147 -9.63 5.50 -5.93
CA ILE A 147 -8.91 6.34 -4.96
C ILE A 147 -9.47 6.22 -3.54
N ASP A 148 -10.78 6.00 -3.42
CA ASP A 148 -11.50 5.88 -2.15
C ASP A 148 -11.11 4.60 -1.41
N ALA A 149 -11.19 3.45 -2.08
CA ALA A 149 -10.78 2.16 -1.53
C ALA A 149 -9.27 2.11 -1.26
N HIS A 150 -8.46 2.68 -2.15
CA HIS A 150 -7.02 2.82 -1.96
C HIS A 150 -6.67 3.65 -0.73
N GLY A 151 -7.29 4.83 -0.59
CA GLY A 151 -7.05 5.76 0.50
C GLY A 151 -7.69 5.37 1.84
N ALA A 152 -8.68 4.47 1.83
CA ALA A 152 -9.32 3.94 3.03
C ALA A 152 -8.39 3.05 3.88
N ILE A 153 -7.35 2.49 3.26
CA ILE A 153 -6.42 1.55 3.90
C ILE A 153 -5.07 2.24 4.15
N PRO A 154 -4.60 2.35 5.40
CA PRO A 154 -3.24 2.78 5.70
C PRO A 154 -2.21 1.80 5.09
N HIS A 155 -1.31 2.29 4.25
CA HIS A 155 -0.26 1.46 3.65
C HIS A 155 0.95 2.28 3.15
N LYS A 156 2.05 1.57 2.92
CA LYS A 156 3.21 2.04 2.14
C LYS A 156 3.17 1.39 0.75
N GLY A 157 3.81 2.05 -0.22
CA GLY A 157 3.98 1.51 -1.58
C GLY A 157 5.43 1.68 -2.08
N GLY A 158 5.62 1.52 -3.38
CA GLY A 158 6.91 1.50 -4.06
C GLY A 158 7.78 2.73 -3.85
N ILE A 159 7.21 3.93 -3.70
CA ILE A 159 8.00 5.13 -3.38
C ILE A 159 8.69 4.99 -2.02
N ALA A 160 7.99 4.47 -1.00
CA ALA A 160 8.59 4.26 0.31
C ALA A 160 9.73 3.24 0.24
N LYS A 161 9.55 2.17 -0.56
CA LYS A 161 10.60 1.17 -0.78
C LYS A 161 11.80 1.75 -1.54
N CYS A 162 11.55 2.59 -2.54
CA CYS A 162 12.58 3.25 -3.31
C CYS A 162 13.46 4.16 -2.44
N LYS A 163 12.83 4.95 -1.56
CA LYS A 163 13.53 5.79 -0.57
C LYS A 163 14.40 4.98 0.37
N GLU A 164 13.84 3.93 0.96
CA GLU A 164 14.55 3.03 1.87
C GLU A 164 15.81 2.43 1.21
N LEU A 165 15.72 2.04 -0.06
CA LEU A 165 16.85 1.48 -0.80
C LEU A 165 17.90 2.54 -1.17
N ASN A 166 17.49 3.76 -1.47
CA ASN A 166 18.42 4.85 -1.78
C ASN A 166 19.17 5.33 -0.53
N GLU A 167 18.50 5.39 0.62
CA GLU A 167 19.12 5.67 1.92
C GLU A 167 20.15 4.58 2.28
N LYS A 168 19.82 3.30 2.08
CA LYS A 168 20.75 2.16 2.31
C LYS A 168 21.97 2.16 1.39
N LYS A 169 21.91 2.79 0.21
CA LYS A 169 23.05 2.91 -0.71
C LYS A 169 23.94 4.12 -0.42
N GLY A 170 23.41 5.11 0.29
CA GLY A 170 24.14 6.32 0.67
C GLY A 170 24.93 6.20 1.98
N ASN A 171 24.68 5.14 2.74
CA ASN A 171 25.40 4.76 3.97
C ASN A 171 26.40 3.63 3.68
#